data_AF-A0A1Q9N9W0-F1
#
_entry.id   AF-A0A1Q9N9W0-F1
#
_cell.length_a   1.000
_cell.length_b   1.000
_cell.length_c   1.000
_cell.angle_alpha   90.00
_cell.angle_beta   90.00
_cell.angle_gamma   90.00
#
_symmetry.space_group_name_H-M   'P 1'
#
loop_
_entity.id
_entity.type
_entity.pdbx_description
1 polymer ?
#
loop_
_entity_poly.entity_id
_entity_poly.type
_entity_poly.pdbx_seq_one_letter_code
_entity_poly.pdbx_strand_id
1 'polypeptide(L)'
;MSVVKIKNKSQLDQLQAKVTLRLGRKPTQQELLDLCIDYSSQNIDDFIRLLDQAPILNEEKINRILKKRDQRKEIPYIYTNIGLNKDDKDIYG
;
A
#
# COMPACT_ATOMS: atom_id res chain seq x y z
N MET A 1 25.30 -1.71 2.44
CA MET A 1 24.11 -1.85 3.30
C MET A 1 22.92 -1.30 2.53
N SER A 2 21.87 -2.09 2.32
CA SER A 2 20.66 -1.62 1.63
C SER A 2 19.92 -0.64 2.54
N VAL A 3 19.67 0.58 2.07
CA VAL A 3 18.95 1.60 2.85
C VAL A 3 17.46 1.35 2.68
N VAL A 4 16.85 0.63 3.62
CA VAL A 4 15.39 0.47 3.66
C VAL A 4 14.79 1.82 4.07
N LYS A 5 14.13 2.50 3.13
CA LYS A 5 13.44 3.77 3.38
C LYS A 5 12.16 3.49 4.17
N ILE A 6 12.26 3.47 5.50
CA ILE A 6 11.11 3.37 6.40
C ILE A 6 10.32 4.68 6.30
N LYS A 7 9.06 4.61 5.83
CA LYS A 7 8.17 5.77 5.73
C LYS A 7 7.92 6.45 7.08
N ASN A 8 7.88 5.69 8.17
CA ASN A 8 7.47 6.16 9.50
C ASN A 8 8.63 6.14 10.51
N LYS A 9 9.74 6.83 10.20
CA LYS A 9 10.91 6.92 11.09
C LYS A 9 10.55 7.38 12.52
N SER A 10 9.60 8.31 12.65
CA SER A 10 9.14 8.80 13.96
C SER A 10 8.49 7.70 14.83
N GLN A 11 7.78 6.75 14.24
CA GLN A 11 7.18 5.63 14.99
C GLN A 11 8.25 4.66 15.50
N LEU A 12 9.30 4.44 14.71
CA LEU A 12 10.43 3.61 15.11
C LEU A 12 11.18 4.25 16.29
N ASP A 13 11.41 5.55 16.25
CA ASP A 13 12.06 6.28 17.35
C ASP A 13 11.22 6.26 18.64
N GLN A 14 9.89 6.38 18.52
CA GLN A 14 8.98 6.22 19.67
C GLN A 14 8.98 4.81 20.24
N LEU A 15 9.02 3.79 19.38
CA LEU A 15 9.10 2.40 19.81
C LEU A 15 10.43 2.15 20.55
N GLN A 16 11.55 2.62 19.99
CA GLN A 16 12.86 2.53 20.62
C GLN A 16 12.87 3.23 21.99
N ALA A 17 12.25 4.40 22.12
CA ALA A 17 12.14 5.10 23.41
C ALA A 17 11.34 4.29 24.44
N LYS A 18 10.17 3.74 24.06
CA LYS A 18 9.35 2.89 24.93
C LYS A 18 10.10 1.64 25.39
N VAL A 19 10.83 0.99 24.48
CA VAL A 19 11.64 -0.18 24.80
C VAL A 19 12.79 0.22 25.72
N THR A 20 13.45 1.34 25.45
CA THR A 20 14.56 1.86 26.29
C THR A 20 14.09 2.12 27.72
N LEU A 21 12.93 2.73 27.91
CA LEU A 21 12.35 2.99 29.23
C LEU A 21 12.06 1.71 30.02
N ARG A 22 11.70 0.62 29.33
CA ARG A 22 11.40 -0.67 29.98
C ARG A 22 12.65 -1.52 30.21
N LEU A 23 13.59 -1.51 29.27
CA LEU A 23 14.76 -2.37 29.30
C LEU A 23 15.97 -1.73 30.01
N GLY A 24 15.95 -0.42 30.22
CA GLY A 24 17.07 0.34 30.80
C GLY A 24 18.29 0.50 29.88
N ARG A 25 18.28 -0.13 28.70
CA ARG A 25 19.29 0.03 27.63
C ARG A 25 18.66 0.54 26.36
N LYS A 26 19.40 1.33 25.57
CA LYS A 26 18.95 1.80 24.26
C LYS A 26 19.32 0.75 23.20
N PRO A 27 18.40 -0.13 22.76
CA PRO A 27 18.69 -1.06 21.68
C PRO A 27 18.98 -0.31 20.39
N THR A 28 19.81 -0.84 19.51
CA THR A 28 20.01 -0.25 18.19
C THR A 28 18.76 -0.44 17.32
N GLN A 29 18.58 0.40 16.29
CA GLN A 29 17.45 0.25 15.37
C GLN A 29 17.52 -1.07 14.60
N GLN A 30 18.73 -1.58 14.32
CA GLN A 30 18.93 -2.87 13.66
C GLN A 30 18.50 -4.03 14.55
N GLU A 31 18.98 -4.08 15.80
CA GLU A 31 18.55 -5.13 16.76
C GLU A 31 17.03 -5.13 16.95
N LEU A 32 16.39 -3.95 17.00
CA LEU A 32 14.94 -3.85 17.15
C LEU A 32 14.21 -4.44 15.93
N LEU A 33 14.71 -4.19 14.73
CA LEU A 33 14.13 -4.71 13.49
C LEU A 33 14.35 -6.22 13.36
N ASP A 34 15.54 -6.72 13.69
CA ASP A 34 15.84 -8.16 13.67
C ASP A 34 14.89 -8.90 14.62
N LEU A 35 14.71 -8.38 15.83
CA LEU A 35 13.82 -8.98 16.82
C LEU A 35 12.34 -8.89 16.40
N CYS A 36 11.93 -7.83 15.70
CA CYS A 36 10.60 -7.76 15.08
C CYS A 36 10.41 -8.80 13.99
N ILE A 37 11.42 -9.08 13.17
CA ILE A 37 11.36 -10.11 12.13
C ILE A 37 11.22 -11.48 12.79
N ASP A 38 12.03 -11.78 13.80
CA ASP A 38 11.96 -13.04 14.55
C ASP A 38 10.60 -13.23 15.22
N TYR A 39 10.08 -12.19 15.87
CA TYR A 39 8.76 -12.22 16.50
C TYR A 39 7.63 -12.43 15.49
N SER A 40 7.73 -11.79 14.32
CA SER A 40 6.74 -11.92 13.25
C SER A 40 6.78 -13.30 12.61
N SER A 41 7.97 -13.90 12.49
CA SER A 41 8.16 -15.27 12.01
C SER A 41 7.47 -16.29 12.92
N GLN A 42 7.51 -16.08 14.23
CA GLN A 42 6.85 -16.93 15.22
C GLN A 42 5.32 -16.71 15.29
N ASN A 43 4.84 -15.53 14.91
CA ASN A 43 3.42 -15.15 14.94
C ASN A 43 2.90 -14.82 13.54
N ILE A 44 3.18 -15.73 12.59
CA ILE A 44 2.91 -15.52 11.16
C ILE A 44 1.44 -15.21 10.87
N ASP A 45 0.51 -15.87 11.57
CA ASP A 45 -0.93 -15.71 11.34
C ASP A 45 -1.42 -14.30 11.69
N ASP A 46 -0.96 -13.74 12.81
CA ASP A 46 -1.30 -12.38 13.21
C ASP A 46 -0.59 -11.35 12.33
N PHE A 47 0.63 -11.65 11.88
CA PHE A 47 1.33 -10.83 10.90
C PHE A 47 0.59 -10.78 9.56
N ILE A 48 0.09 -11.93 9.08
CA ILE A 48 -0.74 -12.02 7.88
C ILE A 48 -2.02 -11.20 8.07
N ARG A 49 -2.71 -11.31 9.20
CA ARG A 49 -3.91 -10.50 9.47
C ARG A 49 -3.66 -8.99 9.47
N LEU A 50 -2.51 -8.55 9.97
CA LEU A 50 -2.09 -7.15 9.93
C LEU A 50 -1.79 -6.69 8.49
N LEU A 51 -1.22 -7.57 7.67
CA LEU A 51 -0.97 -7.33 6.25
C LEU A 51 -2.27 -7.35 5.43
N ASP A 52 -3.21 -8.23 5.80
CA ASP A 52 -4.50 -8.48 5.15
C ASP A 52 -5.57 -7.43 5.52
N GLN A 53 -5.14 -6.26 6.01
CA GLN A 53 -5.90 -5.01 5.80
C GLN A 53 -5.96 -4.59 4.33
N ALA A 54 -5.32 -5.34 3.43
CA ALA A 54 -5.71 -5.39 2.02
C ALA A 54 -7.22 -5.68 1.94
N PRO A 55 -7.99 -4.98 1.08
CA PRO A 55 -9.43 -5.19 1.03
C PRO A 55 -9.67 -6.64 0.61
N ILE A 56 -10.02 -7.50 1.57
CA ILE A 56 -10.64 -8.78 1.28
C ILE A 56 -11.78 -8.44 0.32
N LEU A 57 -11.68 -8.95 -0.90
CA LEU A 57 -12.71 -8.83 -1.92
C LEU A 57 -13.90 -9.63 -1.41
N ASN A 58 -14.68 -9.01 -0.51
CA ASN A 58 -15.93 -9.57 -0.05
C ASN A 58 -16.81 -9.81 -1.29
N GLU A 59 -17.60 -10.88 -1.30
CA GLU A 59 -18.44 -11.24 -2.46
C GLU A 59 -19.30 -10.06 -2.92
N GLU A 60 -19.75 -9.23 -1.98
CA GLU A 60 -20.46 -7.97 -2.26
C GLU A 60 -19.62 -6.95 -3.06
N LYS A 61 -18.32 -6.79 -2.74
CA LYS A 61 -17.42 -5.89 -3.47
C LYS A 61 -17.12 -6.44 -4.86
N ILE A 62 -16.96 -7.76 -5.00
CA ILE A 62 -16.79 -8.43 -6.30
C ILE A 62 -18.01 -8.20 -7.16
N ASN A 63 -19.21 -8.46 -6.64
CA ASN A 63 -20.48 -8.24 -7.35
C ASN A 63 -20.69 -6.78 -7.74
N ARG A 64 -20.29 -5.82 -6.89
CA ARG A 64 -20.34 -4.40 -7.22
C ARG A 64 -19.40 -4.02 -8.36
N ILE A 65 -18.20 -4.58 -8.40
CA ILE A 65 -17.21 -4.35 -9.47
C ILE A 65 -17.68 -4.99 -10.78
N LEU A 66 -18.20 -6.22 -10.74
CA LEU A 66 -18.77 -6.91 -11.90
C LEU A 66 -19.96 -6.14 -12.46
N LYS A 67 -20.91 -5.72 -11.62
CA LYS A 67 -22.07 -4.91 -12.05
C LYS A 67 -21.65 -3.59 -12.72
N LYS A 68 -20.65 -2.90 -12.17
CA LYS A 68 -20.09 -1.68 -12.78
C LYS A 68 -19.38 -1.97 -14.10
N ARG A 69 -18.73 -3.13 -14.24
CA ARG A 69 -18.06 -3.55 -15.48
C ARG A 69 -19.09 -3.84 -16.57
N ASP A 70 -20.15 -4.60 -16.27
CA ASP A 70 -21.17 -4.94 -17.26
C ASP A 70 -21.97 -3.70 -17.70
N GLN A 71 -22.25 -2.76 -16.79
CA GLN A 71 -22.83 -1.45 -17.13
C GLN A 71 -21.96 -0.60 -18.09
N ARG A 72 -20.65 -0.86 -18.15
CA ARG A 72 -19.70 -0.08 -18.97
C ARG A 72 -19.24 -0.82 -20.23
N LYS A 73 -19.52 -2.13 -20.37
CA LYS A 73 -19.22 -2.90 -21.58
C LYS A 73 -20.02 -2.42 -22.79
N GLU A 74 -21.23 -1.93 -22.56
CA GLU A 74 -22.16 -1.53 -23.62
C GLU A 74 -22.03 -0.07 -24.04
N ILE A 75 -21.06 0.66 -23.50
CA ILE A 75 -20.80 2.04 -23.95
C ILE A 75 -19.85 1.92 -25.15
N PRO A 76 -20.32 2.04 -26.41
CA PRO A 76 -19.41 2.13 -27.53
C PRO A 76 -18.48 3.31 -27.27
N TYR A 77 -17.19 3.13 -27.50
CA TYR A 77 -16.27 4.25 -27.53
C TYR A 77 -16.68 5.15 -28.69
N ILE A 78 -17.46 6.19 -28.39
CA ILE A 78 -17.79 7.22 -29.36
C ILE A 78 -16.54 8.10 -29.42
N TYR A 79 -15.76 7.95 -30.49
CA TYR A 79 -14.81 8.99 -30.90
C TYR A 79 -15.64 10.20 -31.34
N THR A 80 -16.15 10.96 -30.37
CA THR A 80 -16.54 12.33 -30.65
C THR A 80 -15.23 13.07 -30.84
N ASN A 81 -15.07 13.66 -32.01
CA ASN A 81 -14.00 14.60 -32.32
C ASN A 81 -14.25 15.86 -31.47
N ILE A 82 -14.06 15.74 -30.15
CA ILE A 82 -14.23 16.84 -29.19
C ILE A 82 -13.02 17.74 -29.39
N GLY A 83 -13.13 18.61 -30.38
CA GLY A 83 -12.31 19.80 -30.56
C GLY A 83 -10.81 19.57 -30.48
N LEU A 84 -10.22 18.91 -31.48
CA LEU A 84 -8.87 19.32 -31.88
C LEU A 84 -9.01 20.77 -32.35
N ASN A 85 -8.42 21.69 -31.60
CA ASN A 85 -8.26 23.05 -32.11
C ASN A 85 -7.42 22.95 -33.39
N LYS A 86 -7.61 23.86 -34.34
CA LYS A 86 -6.92 23.82 -35.64
C LYS A 86 -5.39 23.73 -35.49
N ASP A 87 -4.88 24.20 -34.35
CA ASP A 87 -3.48 24.26 -33.95
C ASP A 87 -2.90 22.93 -33.41
N ASP A 88 -3.74 21.97 -33.03
CA ASP A 88 -3.28 20.66 -32.49
C ASP A 88 -2.85 19.67 -33.60
N LYS A 89 -3.01 20.07 -34.87
CA LYS A 89 -2.57 19.26 -36.03
C LYS A 89 -1.06 19.17 -36.17
N ASP A 90 -0.30 20.12 -35.64
CA ASP A 90 1.17 20.13 -35.77
C ASP A 90 1.88 19.22 -34.74
N ILE A 91 1.18 18.76 -33.71
CA ILE A 91 1.75 17.89 -32.66
C ILE A 91 1.56 16.40 -32.99
N TYR A 92 0.46 16.05 -33.65
CA TYR A 92 0.10 14.66 -33.99
C TYR A 92 0.04 14.38 -35.50
N GLY A 93 0.44 15.35 -36.33
CA GLY A 93 0.55 15.24 -37.79
C GLY A 93 1.79 14.50 -38.26
#